data_AF-A0A7J5XRP2-F1
#
_entry.id   AF-A0A7J5XRP2-F1
#
_cell.length_a   1.000
_cell.length_b   1.000
_cell.length_c   1.000
_cell.angle_alpha   90.00
_cell.angle_beta   90.00
_cell.angle_gamma   90.00
#
_symmetry.space_group_name_H-M   'P 1'
#
loop_
_entity.id
_entity.type
_entity.pdbx_description
1 polymer ?
#
loop_
_entity_poly.entity_id
_entity_poly.type
_entity_poly.pdbx_seq_one_letter_code
_entity_poly.pdbx_strand_id
1 'polypeptide(L)'
;MFTITCLLSLAGETHYLLSTKEYVVGRKNCDILLPNDQSISRAHAHLTATDQHLQVRFICERPARDGEHNNEPEVRRQRYIWGVSQQIQFGPSEARSVSSCLDNDGKTSLSQALVAVGGKLVNTWTQDCTHLAMPTAKVTIKTISALLCCRPIVKPEFFSELSRAVQQKLPPPKSESFVPEIDEPSLSKEDVNLGANPVRKRLFNGKTFIFLSAKQLKRLSAAVSFGGGRSQMLEAGSLPRSLLESPHCCVVDVTSGSSQPLLPTSAAEWANSAKNIVQRKGLRVITESEIGLAAIYASCEKYCNPSCLTPDSESAPKVQPRIPSASLSQSMEVEETVLPAASQNITAYAVNTETSQGY
;
A
#
# COMPACT_ATOMS: atom_id res chain seq x y z
N MET A 1 -11.34 11.57 12.79
CA MET A 1 -9.88 11.55 12.98
C MET A 1 -9.73 11.29 14.45
N PHE A 2 -9.47 10.05 14.89
CA PHE A 2 -9.36 9.56 16.30
C PHE A 2 -8.50 8.28 16.16
N THR A 3 -7.21 8.14 16.52
CA THR A 3 -6.49 8.43 17.77
C THR A 3 -5.00 8.74 17.49
N ILE A 4 -4.48 9.78 18.14
CA ILE A 4 -3.06 10.14 18.18
C ILE A 4 -2.38 9.32 19.27
N THR A 5 -1.30 8.61 18.93
CA THR A 5 -0.28 8.27 19.91
C THR A 5 0.34 9.57 20.41
N CYS A 6 -0.15 10.12 21.52
CA CYS A 6 0.54 11.24 22.15
C CYS A 6 1.84 10.67 22.69
N LEU A 7 2.97 11.01 22.07
CA LEU A 7 4.30 10.70 22.57
C LEU A 7 4.58 11.72 23.66
N LEU A 8 4.32 11.30 24.89
CA LEU A 8 4.67 12.09 26.05
C LEU A 8 6.11 11.69 26.42
N SER A 9 7.07 12.55 26.08
CA SER A 9 8.46 12.37 26.52
C SER A 9 8.63 13.01 27.89
N LEU A 10 8.73 12.15 28.91
CA LEU A 10 8.93 12.54 30.29
C LEU A 10 10.23 11.95 30.78
N ALA A 11 11.18 12.81 31.20
CA ALA A 11 12.49 12.37 31.68
C ALA A 11 13.23 11.38 30.75
N GLY A 12 12.97 11.44 29.43
CA GLY A 12 13.55 10.56 28.42
C GLY A 12 12.74 9.29 28.09
N GLU A 13 11.68 8.99 28.86
CA GLU A 13 10.75 7.89 28.56
C GLU A 13 9.59 8.37 27.69
N THR A 14 9.16 7.53 26.74
CA THR A 14 8.10 7.85 25.79
C THR A 14 6.85 7.04 26.13
N HIS A 15 5.76 7.71 26.48
CA HIS A 15 4.47 7.06 26.75
C HIS A 15 3.53 7.17 25.54
N TYR A 16 2.71 6.14 25.34
CA TYR A 16 1.73 6.03 24.25
C TYR A 16 0.32 6.15 24.84
N LEU A 17 -0.40 7.23 24.54
CA LEU A 17 -1.75 7.46 25.06
C LEU A 17 -2.83 7.06 24.03
N LEU A 18 -3.81 6.27 24.47
CA LEU A 18 -5.03 5.93 23.72
C LEU A 18 -6.15 6.95 23.98
N SER A 19 -6.91 7.33 22.96
CA SER A 19 -7.97 8.36 23.03
C SER A 19 -9.18 7.96 23.89
N THR A 20 -9.41 6.67 24.06
CA THR A 20 -10.56 6.14 24.81
C THR A 20 -10.25 5.94 26.30
N LYS A 21 -9.04 6.25 26.74
CA LYS A 21 -8.59 5.99 28.11
C LYS A 21 -8.15 7.29 28.79
N GLU A 22 -8.58 7.44 30.03
CA GLU A 22 -8.07 8.46 30.95
C GLU A 22 -6.81 7.91 31.64
N TYR A 23 -5.77 8.73 31.72
CA TYR A 23 -4.50 8.38 32.37
C TYR A 23 -4.26 9.33 33.53
N VAL A 24 -3.88 8.80 34.69
CA VAL A 24 -3.43 9.63 35.81
C VAL A 24 -1.92 9.83 35.71
N VAL A 25 -1.48 11.09 35.82
CA VAL A 25 -0.08 11.45 36.01
C VAL A 25 0.19 11.74 37.49
N GLY A 26 1.40 11.45 37.96
CA GLY A 26 1.84 11.94 39.26
C GLY A 26 3.11 11.29 39.78
N ARG A 27 3.43 11.53 41.05
CA ARG A 27 4.64 11.01 41.69
C ARG A 27 4.48 9.58 42.22
N LYS A 28 3.27 9.12 42.53
CA LYS A 28 2.99 7.77 43.08
C LYS A 28 1.58 7.29 42.70
N ASN A 29 1.38 5.98 42.59
CA ASN A 29 0.06 5.35 42.35
C ASN A 29 -0.71 5.94 41.15
N CYS A 30 -0.05 6.07 40.01
CA CYS A 30 -0.59 6.69 38.79
C CYS A 30 -0.17 5.90 37.55
N ASP A 31 -0.83 6.14 36.41
CA ASP A 31 -0.54 5.45 35.15
C ASP A 31 0.79 5.86 34.53
N ILE A 32 1.16 7.13 34.73
CA ILE A 32 2.38 7.75 34.23
C ILE A 32 3.11 8.35 35.42
N LEU A 33 4.24 7.72 35.76
CA LEU A 33 4.96 7.95 37.01
C LEU A 33 6.11 8.93 36.81
N LEU A 34 6.15 9.97 37.63
CA LEU A 34 7.19 10.99 37.68
C LEU A 34 7.79 11.03 39.09
N PRO A 35 8.62 10.03 39.47
CA PRO A 35 8.98 9.81 40.87
C PRO A 35 9.90 10.90 41.44
N ASN A 36 10.72 11.53 40.58
CA ASN A 36 11.78 12.45 40.99
C ASN A 36 11.37 13.94 40.96
N ASP A 37 10.17 14.25 40.47
CA ASP A 37 9.68 15.63 40.43
C ASP A 37 8.95 15.95 41.74
N GLN A 38 9.59 16.74 42.61
CA GLN A 38 9.01 17.15 43.89
C GLN A 38 7.98 18.27 43.76
N SER A 39 7.87 18.90 42.58
CA SER A 39 6.92 19.98 42.32
C SER A 39 5.49 19.49 42.01
N ILE A 40 5.31 18.18 41.82
CA ILE A 40 4.03 17.55 41.49
C ILE A 40 3.47 16.66 42.61
N SER A 41 2.14 16.54 42.62
CA SER A 41 1.39 15.76 43.62
C SER A 41 1.55 14.24 43.42
N ARG A 42 1.09 13.43 44.38
CA ARG A 42 1.09 11.96 44.24
C ARG A 42 0.22 11.53 43.05
N ALA A 43 -1.00 12.04 42.97
CA ALA A 43 -1.83 12.07 41.77
C ALA A 43 -2.04 13.54 41.40
N HIS A 44 -1.55 13.97 40.24
CA HIS A 44 -1.41 15.38 39.90
C HIS A 44 -2.42 15.83 38.83
N ALA A 45 -2.66 15.02 37.81
CA ALA A 45 -3.61 15.35 36.76
C ALA A 45 -4.17 14.09 36.08
N HIS A 46 -5.40 14.20 35.57
CA HIS A 46 -5.98 13.29 34.59
C HIS A 46 -5.68 13.80 33.18
N LEU A 47 -5.25 12.90 32.32
CA LEU A 47 -4.99 13.11 30.91
C LEU A 47 -6.02 12.32 30.10
N THR A 48 -6.78 13.03 29.29
CA THR A 48 -7.73 12.42 28.36
C THR A 48 -7.35 12.87 26.96
N ALA A 49 -6.81 11.96 26.16
CA ALA A 49 -6.52 12.24 24.77
C ALA A 49 -7.83 12.22 23.99
N THR A 50 -8.17 13.32 23.32
CA THR A 50 -9.05 13.28 22.15
C THR A 50 -8.16 13.49 20.93
N ASP A 51 -8.71 13.60 19.73
CA ASP A 51 -7.88 13.49 18.50
C ASP A 51 -7.46 14.82 17.96
N GLN A 52 -8.11 15.86 18.46
CA GLN A 52 -7.74 17.22 18.14
C GLN A 52 -6.92 17.82 19.29
N HIS A 53 -7.04 17.29 20.51
CA HIS A 53 -6.40 17.85 21.70
C HIS A 53 -6.26 16.83 22.84
N LEU A 54 -5.17 16.95 23.60
CA LEU A 54 -5.03 16.33 24.92
C LEU A 54 -5.70 17.24 25.96
N GLN A 55 -6.71 16.73 26.65
CA GLN A 55 -7.31 17.39 27.79
C GLN A 55 -6.51 17.03 29.04
N VAL A 56 -6.18 18.04 29.84
CA VAL A 56 -5.48 17.89 31.12
C VAL A 56 -6.39 18.46 32.20
N ARG A 57 -6.74 17.64 33.20
CA ARG A 57 -7.53 18.04 34.37
C ARG A 57 -6.69 17.85 35.62
N PHE A 58 -6.29 18.93 36.27
CA PHE A 58 -5.51 18.86 37.50
C PHE A 58 -6.35 18.34 38.67
N ILE A 59 -5.75 17.47 39.48
CA ILE A 59 -6.33 16.96 40.72
C ILE A 59 -5.98 17.96 41.82
N CYS A 60 -6.95 18.77 42.23
CA CYS A 60 -6.77 19.75 43.29
C CYS A 60 -6.90 19.06 44.66
N GLU A 61 -5.80 18.93 45.41
CA GLU A 61 -5.82 18.35 46.77
C GLU A 61 -6.15 19.38 47.88
N ARG A 62 -6.64 20.59 47.56
CA ARG A 62 -7.08 21.53 48.59
C ARG A 62 -8.61 21.49 48.73
N PRO A 63 -9.17 21.18 49.93
CA PRO A 63 -10.58 21.42 50.16
C PRO A 63 -10.83 22.92 49.99
N ALA A 64 -11.80 23.27 49.15
CA ALA A 64 -12.24 24.65 49.00
C ALA A 64 -12.62 25.16 50.39
N ARG A 65 -11.82 26.08 50.94
CA ARG A 65 -12.28 26.88 52.08
C ARG A 65 -13.31 27.85 51.50
N ASP A 66 -14.52 27.72 52.06
CA ASP A 66 -15.71 28.54 51.90
C ASP A 66 -15.60 29.75 50.96
N GLY A 67 -16.38 29.67 49.88
CA GLY A 67 -16.91 30.83 49.19
C GLY A 67 -15.98 31.50 48.18
N GLU A 68 -15.63 30.83 47.08
CA GLU A 68 -15.39 31.53 45.81
C GLU A 68 -15.42 30.53 44.63
N HIS A 69 -16.37 30.78 43.73
CA HIS A 69 -16.51 30.34 42.34
C HIS A 69 -16.03 28.92 41.97
N ASN A 70 -17.01 28.07 41.61
CA ASN A 70 -16.81 26.89 40.78
C ASN A 70 -15.97 27.26 39.55
N ASN A 71 -14.67 26.99 39.58
CA ASN A 71 -13.84 27.06 38.39
C ASN A 71 -14.26 25.91 37.48
N GLU A 72 -15.04 26.24 36.46
CA GLU A 72 -15.23 25.37 35.30
C GLU A 72 -13.86 24.92 34.78
N PRO A 73 -13.73 23.68 34.24
CA PRO A 73 -12.48 23.21 33.67
C PRO A 73 -12.09 24.10 32.49
N GLU A 74 -11.15 25.01 32.71
CA GLU A 74 -10.67 25.93 31.67
C GLU A 74 -9.87 25.14 30.63
N VAL A 75 -10.51 24.81 29.51
CA VAL A 75 -9.88 24.15 28.36
C VAL A 75 -9.01 25.17 27.62
N ARG A 76 -7.80 25.42 28.13
CA ARG A 76 -6.83 26.28 27.43
C ARG A 76 -6.05 25.47 26.38
N ARG A 77 -6.16 25.87 25.11
CA ARG A 77 -5.34 25.41 23.98
C ARG A 77 -3.90 25.95 24.08
N GLN A 78 -3.12 25.55 25.07
CA GLN A 78 -1.71 25.93 25.14
C GLN A 78 -0.82 24.72 25.44
N ARG A 79 0.38 24.74 24.85
CA ARG A 79 1.49 23.84 25.17
C ARG A 79 1.76 23.96 26.68
N TYR A 80 1.29 23.00 27.47
CA TYR A 80 1.65 22.93 28.87
C TYR A 80 3.12 22.50 28.97
N ILE A 81 3.97 23.43 29.38
CA ILE A 81 5.34 23.16 29.81
C ILE A 81 5.22 22.68 31.25
N TRP A 82 5.36 21.37 31.45
CA TRP A 82 5.60 20.83 32.78
C TRP A 82 7.04 21.18 33.18
N GLY A 83 7.30 21.31 34.48
CA GLY A 83 8.56 21.83 35.04
C GLY A 83 9.81 21.54 34.20
N VAL A 84 10.64 22.59 34.06
CA VAL A 84 11.96 22.68 33.39
C VAL A 84 12.33 21.43 32.55
N SER A 85 12.13 21.52 31.24
CA SER A 85 12.59 20.59 30.18
C SER A 85 11.76 19.33 29.86
N GLN A 86 10.42 19.42 29.79
CA GLN A 86 9.57 18.32 29.30
C GLN A 86 8.88 18.71 27.99
N GLN A 87 9.07 17.92 26.93
CA GLN A 87 8.48 18.16 25.60
C GLN A 87 7.33 17.18 25.34
N ILE A 88 6.13 17.73 25.17
CA ILE A 88 4.97 16.99 24.69
C ILE A 88 4.92 17.13 23.16
N GLN A 89 5.12 16.03 22.43
CA GLN A 89 5.02 16.03 20.98
C GLN A 89 3.74 15.31 20.54
N PHE A 90 2.87 16.05 19.86
CA PHE A 90 1.69 15.49 19.21
C PHE A 90 2.08 14.95 17.84
N GLY A 91 1.97 13.63 17.65
CA GLY A 91 2.22 12.97 16.38
C GLY A 91 0.94 12.38 15.79
N PRO A 92 0.45 12.81 14.63
CA PRO A 92 -0.68 12.17 13.97
C PRO A 92 -0.27 10.78 13.49
N SER A 93 -0.80 9.73 14.11
CA SER A 93 -0.63 8.37 13.62
C SER A 93 -1.89 7.54 13.85
N GLU A 94 -3.00 7.95 13.23
CA GLU A 94 -4.12 7.02 12.99
C GLU A 94 -3.54 5.89 12.12
N ALA A 95 -3.32 4.71 12.70
CA ALA A 95 -2.85 3.55 11.96
C ALA A 95 -3.97 3.10 11.02
N ARG A 96 -4.01 3.70 9.82
CA ARG A 96 -4.91 3.30 8.76
C ARG A 96 -4.23 2.23 7.94
N SER A 97 -4.77 1.01 8.01
CA SER A 97 -4.20 -0.13 7.32
C SER A 97 -5.17 -0.67 6.31
N VAL A 98 -4.63 -1.24 5.25
CA VAL A 98 -5.39 -2.00 4.25
C VAL A 98 -4.96 -3.45 4.35
N SER A 99 -5.90 -4.39 4.27
CA SER A 99 -5.59 -5.81 4.13
C SER A 99 -5.55 -6.22 2.67
N SER A 100 -4.64 -7.13 2.32
CA SER A 100 -4.65 -7.85 1.05
C SER A 100 -4.38 -9.33 1.29
N CYS A 101 -5.04 -10.20 0.52
CA CYS A 101 -4.84 -11.65 0.59
C CYS A 101 -5.07 -12.24 1.99
N LEU A 102 -6.05 -11.69 2.70
CA LEU A 102 -6.52 -12.15 4.01
C LEU A 102 -7.94 -12.71 3.86
N ASP A 103 -8.20 -13.82 4.54
CA ASP A 103 -9.53 -14.39 4.70
C ASP A 103 -10.39 -13.54 5.66
N ASN A 104 -11.66 -13.89 5.79
CA ASN A 104 -12.60 -13.10 6.60
C ASN A 104 -12.26 -13.11 8.09
N ASP A 105 -11.75 -14.24 8.60
CA ASP A 105 -11.33 -14.38 9.99
C ASP A 105 -10.07 -13.56 10.27
N GLY A 106 -9.09 -13.59 9.36
CA GLY A 106 -7.90 -12.77 9.41
C GLY A 106 -8.19 -11.27 9.29
N LYS A 107 -9.13 -10.87 8.42
CA LYS A 107 -9.60 -9.46 8.34
C LYS A 107 -10.25 -9.01 9.65
N THR A 108 -11.07 -9.87 10.26
CA THR A 108 -11.75 -9.56 11.52
C THR A 108 -10.75 -9.40 12.66
N SER A 109 -9.80 -10.33 12.77
CA SER A 109 -8.73 -10.29 13.76
C SER A 109 -7.84 -9.05 13.61
N LEU A 110 -7.45 -8.73 12.38
CA LEU A 110 -6.69 -7.51 12.06
C LEU A 110 -7.49 -6.24 12.40
N SER A 111 -8.77 -6.20 12.08
CA SER A 111 -9.65 -5.07 12.40
C SER A 111 -9.73 -4.85 13.91
N GLN A 112 -9.90 -5.93 14.69
CA GLN A 112 -9.91 -5.86 16.16
C GLN A 112 -8.58 -5.36 16.72
N ALA A 113 -7.45 -5.89 16.23
CA ALA A 113 -6.11 -5.44 16.64
C ALA A 113 -5.87 -3.96 16.33
N LEU A 114 -6.31 -3.50 15.15
CA LEU A 114 -6.24 -2.08 14.77
C LEU A 114 -7.12 -1.21 15.67
N VAL A 115 -8.36 -1.60 15.91
CA VAL A 115 -9.29 -0.84 16.78
C VAL A 115 -8.72 -0.72 18.20
N ALA A 116 -8.09 -1.78 18.73
CA ALA A 116 -7.45 -1.77 20.04
C ALA A 116 -6.34 -0.73 20.18
N VAL A 117 -5.71 -0.32 19.08
CA VAL A 117 -4.67 0.72 19.04
C VAL A 117 -5.17 2.03 18.43
N GLY A 118 -6.48 2.19 18.25
CA GLY A 118 -7.09 3.39 17.68
C GLY A 118 -6.86 3.55 16.17
N GLY A 119 -6.55 2.46 15.47
CA GLY A 119 -6.43 2.37 14.02
C GLY A 119 -7.73 1.91 13.34
N LYS A 120 -7.72 1.90 12.01
CA LYS A 120 -8.87 1.48 11.20
C LYS A 120 -8.43 0.65 10.00
N LEU A 121 -9.12 -0.46 9.78
CA LEU A 121 -9.03 -1.23 8.54
C LEU A 121 -9.89 -0.57 7.45
N VAL A 122 -9.30 -0.30 6.29
CA VAL A 122 -10.01 0.26 5.12
C VAL A 122 -9.85 -0.66 3.91
N ASN A 123 -10.87 -0.69 3.05
CA ASN A 123 -10.90 -1.62 1.91
C ASN A 123 -10.13 -1.10 0.69
N THR A 124 -10.08 0.23 0.53
CA THR A 124 -9.45 0.92 -0.60
C THR A 124 -8.21 1.66 -0.13
N TRP A 125 -7.11 1.53 -0.87
CA TRP A 125 -5.88 2.28 -0.58
C TRP A 125 -6.08 3.77 -0.86
N THR A 126 -5.63 4.60 0.07
CA THR A 126 -5.62 6.07 -0.03
C THR A 126 -4.27 6.60 0.44
N GLN A 127 -3.96 7.87 0.17
CA GLN A 127 -2.67 8.46 0.56
C GLN A 127 -2.46 8.52 2.09
N ASP A 128 -3.56 8.53 2.84
CA ASP A 128 -3.57 8.48 4.31
C ASP A 128 -3.29 7.07 4.87
N CYS A 129 -3.27 6.03 4.03
CA CYS A 129 -2.92 4.69 4.47
C CYS A 129 -1.46 4.66 4.95
N THR A 130 -1.25 4.00 6.07
CA THR A 130 0.03 3.91 6.77
C THR A 130 0.74 2.59 6.50
N HIS A 131 -0.01 1.49 6.41
CA HIS A 131 0.52 0.14 6.25
C HIS A 131 -0.36 -0.70 5.31
N LEU A 132 0.27 -1.63 4.61
CA LEU A 132 -0.40 -2.75 3.97
C LEU A 132 -0.17 -4.02 4.79
N ALA A 133 -1.24 -4.66 5.23
CA ALA A 133 -1.19 -5.96 5.90
C ALA A 133 -1.39 -7.08 4.87
N MET A 134 -0.43 -7.99 4.74
CA MET A 134 -0.58 -9.20 3.92
C MET A 134 0.29 -10.35 4.46
N PRO A 135 -0.20 -11.62 4.49
CA PRO A 135 0.56 -12.75 5.01
C PRO A 135 1.79 -13.08 4.16
N THR A 136 1.58 -13.15 2.84
CA THR A 136 2.63 -13.31 1.82
C THR A 136 2.52 -12.17 0.81
N ALA A 137 3.66 -11.70 0.29
CA ALA A 137 3.70 -10.63 -0.68
C ALA A 137 3.36 -11.13 -2.08
N LYS A 138 2.30 -10.54 -2.66
CA LYS A 138 1.81 -10.77 -4.02
C LYS A 138 1.70 -9.45 -4.77
N VAL A 139 1.79 -9.49 -6.10
CA VAL A 139 1.74 -8.26 -6.93
C VAL A 139 0.29 -7.83 -7.15
N THR A 140 -0.28 -7.22 -6.12
CA THR A 140 -1.64 -6.64 -6.16
C THR A 140 -1.58 -5.12 -6.33
N ILE A 141 -2.69 -4.50 -6.72
CA ILE A 141 -2.80 -3.03 -6.78
C ILE A 141 -2.54 -2.38 -5.43
N LYS A 142 -2.92 -3.04 -4.32
CA LYS A 142 -2.66 -2.56 -2.96
C LYS A 142 -1.15 -2.59 -2.68
N THR A 143 -0.46 -3.65 -3.08
CA THR A 143 1.01 -3.77 -3.01
C THR A 143 1.68 -2.65 -3.80
N ILE A 144 1.27 -2.47 -5.06
CA ILE A 144 1.81 -1.41 -5.94
C ILE A 144 1.60 -0.03 -5.31
N SER A 145 0.40 0.24 -4.80
CA SER A 145 0.07 1.52 -4.17
C SER A 145 0.89 1.76 -2.89
N ALA A 146 1.07 0.73 -2.06
CA ALA A 146 1.92 0.81 -0.87
C ALA A 146 3.38 1.13 -1.21
N LEU A 147 3.94 0.44 -2.21
CA LEU A 147 5.31 0.67 -2.68
C LEU A 147 5.48 2.10 -3.22
N LEU A 148 4.55 2.58 -4.06
CA LEU A 148 4.59 3.93 -4.65
C LEU A 148 4.42 5.03 -3.60
N CYS A 149 3.62 4.81 -2.56
CA CYS A 149 3.51 5.72 -1.42
C CYS A 149 4.71 5.61 -0.43
N CYS A 150 5.64 4.69 -0.64
CA CYS A 150 6.71 4.33 0.30
C CYS A 150 6.18 3.96 1.69
N ARG A 151 5.10 3.17 1.73
CA ARG A 151 4.53 2.65 2.97
C ARG A 151 4.99 1.22 3.22
N PRO A 152 5.21 0.83 4.48
CA PRO A 152 5.59 -0.53 4.82
C PRO A 152 4.50 -1.54 4.46
N ILE A 153 4.95 -2.71 4.02
CA ILE A 153 4.15 -3.91 3.82
C ILE A 153 4.55 -4.86 4.93
N VAL A 154 3.59 -5.24 5.77
CA VAL A 154 3.82 -6.03 6.98
C VAL A 154 2.91 -7.25 7.05
N LYS A 155 3.35 -8.29 7.75
CA LYS A 155 2.50 -9.41 8.11
C LYS A 155 1.43 -8.97 9.13
N PRO A 156 0.24 -9.59 9.17
CA PRO A 156 -0.84 -9.22 10.09
C PRO A 156 -0.42 -9.23 11.57
N GLU A 157 0.51 -10.10 11.95
CA GLU A 157 1.03 -10.28 13.30
C GLU A 157 1.68 -8.99 13.85
N PHE A 158 2.15 -8.10 12.98
CA PHE A 158 2.62 -6.78 13.37
C PHE A 158 1.59 -6.02 14.21
N PHE A 159 0.31 -6.07 13.83
CA PHE A 159 -0.75 -5.33 14.54
C PHE A 159 -1.14 -6.01 15.85
N SER A 160 -1.09 -7.33 15.90
CA SER A 160 -1.27 -8.09 17.15
C SER A 160 -0.16 -7.74 18.15
N GLU A 161 1.08 -7.71 17.70
CA GLU A 161 2.24 -7.33 18.51
C GLU A 161 2.23 -5.85 18.90
N LEU A 162 1.77 -4.97 18.02
CA LEU A 162 1.57 -3.55 18.32
C LEU A 162 0.51 -3.38 19.41
N SER A 163 -0.62 -4.07 19.30
CA SER A 163 -1.68 -4.06 20.32
C SER A 163 -1.18 -4.56 21.67
N ARG A 164 -0.43 -5.68 21.68
CA ARG A 164 0.21 -6.22 22.89
C ARG A 164 1.20 -5.23 23.50
N ALA A 165 2.06 -4.62 22.67
CA ALA A 165 3.05 -3.65 23.13
C ALA A 165 2.39 -2.42 23.77
N VAL A 166 1.33 -1.89 23.15
CA VAL A 166 0.55 -0.78 23.71
C VAL A 166 -0.06 -1.15 25.06
N GLN A 167 -0.69 -2.33 25.18
CA GLN A 167 -1.30 -2.79 26.45
C GLN A 167 -0.26 -2.98 27.57
N GLN A 168 0.93 -3.48 27.22
CA GLN A 168 2.02 -3.76 28.16
C GLN A 168 2.95 -2.55 28.38
N LYS A 169 2.66 -1.39 27.78
CA LYS A 169 3.53 -0.19 27.81
C LYS A 169 4.96 -0.46 27.32
N LEU A 170 5.11 -1.36 26.35
CA LEU A 170 6.38 -1.70 25.70
C LEU A 170 6.59 -0.82 24.45
N PRO A 171 7.85 -0.68 23.97
CA PRO A 171 8.11 0.00 22.71
C PRO A 171 7.41 -0.70 21.54
N PRO A 172 6.90 0.05 20.53
CA PRO A 172 6.20 -0.53 19.41
C PRO A 172 7.13 -1.40 18.55
N PRO A 173 6.61 -2.47 17.94
CA PRO A 173 7.39 -3.31 17.03
C PRO A 173 7.88 -2.50 15.81
N LYS A 174 9.04 -2.88 15.29
CA LYS A 174 9.59 -2.32 14.05
C LYS A 174 8.93 -2.97 12.84
N SER A 175 8.45 -2.17 11.88
CA SER A 175 7.83 -2.69 10.65
C SER A 175 8.76 -3.61 9.85
N GLU A 176 10.06 -3.35 9.89
CA GLU A 176 11.09 -4.08 9.15
C GLU A 176 11.23 -5.53 9.64
N SER A 177 10.84 -5.81 10.88
CA SER A 177 10.85 -7.16 11.46
C SER A 177 9.67 -8.02 11.04
N PHE A 178 8.67 -7.43 10.35
CA PHE A 178 7.44 -8.10 9.95
C PHE A 178 7.22 -8.06 8.43
N VAL A 179 8.29 -7.97 7.62
CA VAL A 179 8.14 -7.99 6.16
C VAL A 179 7.67 -9.39 5.71
N PRO A 180 6.60 -9.50 4.89
CA PRO A 180 6.13 -10.78 4.39
C PRO A 180 7.09 -11.38 3.36
N GLU A 181 7.12 -12.71 3.31
CA GLU A 181 7.86 -13.44 2.28
C GLU A 181 7.21 -13.28 0.92
N ILE A 182 8.02 -13.27 -0.13
CA ILE A 182 7.55 -13.09 -1.50
C ILE A 182 7.03 -14.42 -2.03
N ASP A 183 5.73 -14.48 -2.30
CA ASP A 183 5.02 -15.62 -2.88
C ASP A 183 4.45 -15.20 -4.25
N GLU A 184 5.37 -14.95 -5.19
CA GLU A 184 5.01 -14.47 -6.52
C GLU A 184 5.80 -15.21 -7.61
N PRO A 185 5.15 -16.06 -8.42
CA PRO A 185 5.81 -16.81 -9.50
C PRO A 185 6.44 -15.92 -10.58
N SER A 186 5.93 -14.69 -10.74
CA SER A 186 6.38 -13.75 -11.76
C SER A 186 7.64 -12.96 -11.39
N LEU A 187 8.18 -13.15 -10.18
CA LEU A 187 9.39 -12.45 -9.69
C LEU A 187 10.56 -13.42 -9.56
N SER A 188 11.74 -13.01 -10.03
CA SER A 188 12.99 -13.70 -9.67
C SER A 188 13.24 -13.48 -8.18
N LYS A 189 13.43 -14.57 -7.44
CA LYS A 189 13.44 -14.57 -5.96
C LYS A 189 14.59 -13.78 -5.33
N GLU A 190 15.56 -13.32 -6.11
CA GLU A 190 16.87 -12.93 -5.60
C GLU A 190 17.08 -11.40 -5.47
N ASP A 191 16.24 -10.53 -6.08
CA ASP A 191 16.52 -9.08 -6.17
C ASP A 191 15.36 -8.13 -5.81
N VAL A 192 14.29 -8.61 -5.18
CA VAL A 192 13.10 -7.78 -4.93
C VAL A 192 13.15 -7.10 -3.55
N ASN A 193 13.32 -5.77 -3.56
CA ASN A 193 13.25 -4.96 -2.35
C ASN A 193 11.82 -4.42 -2.11
N LEU A 194 11.09 -4.94 -1.12
CA LEU A 194 9.76 -4.43 -0.74
C LEU A 194 9.79 -3.31 0.31
N GLY A 195 10.98 -2.93 0.78
CA GLY A 195 11.17 -1.83 1.73
C GLY A 195 10.88 -0.45 1.12
N ALA A 196 10.87 0.58 1.97
CA ALA A 196 10.62 1.94 1.51
C ALA A 196 11.74 2.45 0.57
N ASN A 197 11.37 2.84 -0.64
CA ASN A 197 12.29 3.45 -1.60
C ASN A 197 11.72 4.81 -2.08
N PRO A 198 12.28 5.96 -1.65
CA PRO A 198 11.78 7.29 -2.00
C PRO A 198 11.70 7.58 -3.50
N VAL A 199 12.49 6.89 -4.34
CA VAL A 199 12.44 7.03 -5.80
C VAL A 199 11.06 6.67 -6.34
N ARG A 200 10.35 5.74 -5.70
CA ARG A 200 9.04 5.24 -6.15
C ARG A 200 7.96 6.32 -6.22
N LYS A 201 8.01 7.35 -5.35
CA LYS A 201 7.07 8.49 -5.37
C LYS A 201 7.17 9.34 -6.64
N ARG A 202 8.29 9.25 -7.36
CA ARG A 202 8.56 9.99 -8.59
C ARG A 202 8.84 9.07 -9.77
N LEU A 203 8.54 7.77 -9.63
CA LEU A 203 8.83 6.75 -10.63
C LEU A 203 8.21 7.06 -11.99
N PHE A 204 7.00 7.61 -11.97
CA PHE A 204 6.23 7.93 -13.17
C PHE A 204 6.27 9.43 -13.52
N ASN A 205 7.17 10.20 -12.92
CA ASN A 205 7.24 11.64 -13.15
C ASN A 205 7.50 11.96 -14.63
N GLY A 206 6.75 12.90 -15.18
CA GLY A 206 6.81 13.25 -16.61
C GLY A 206 6.22 12.23 -17.57
N LYS A 207 5.62 11.12 -17.09
CA LYS A 207 4.92 10.14 -17.91
C LYS A 207 3.40 10.30 -17.83
N THR A 208 2.72 10.05 -18.94
CA THR A 208 1.26 9.98 -19.01
C THR A 208 0.83 8.59 -19.43
N PHE A 209 0.02 7.90 -18.62
CA PHE A 209 -0.54 6.59 -18.91
C PHE A 209 -1.89 6.74 -19.60
N ILE A 210 -1.99 6.19 -20.81
CA ILE A 210 -3.18 6.25 -21.64
C ILE A 210 -3.91 4.91 -21.54
N PHE A 211 -5.11 4.94 -20.96
CA PHE A 211 -5.96 3.78 -20.80
C PHE A 211 -7.00 3.73 -21.90
N LEU A 212 -7.16 2.55 -22.49
CA LEU A 212 -8.14 2.29 -23.55
C LEU A 212 -9.49 1.77 -23.00
N SER A 213 -9.62 1.64 -21.68
CA SER A 213 -10.87 1.25 -21.03
C SER A 213 -11.06 1.95 -19.69
N ALA A 214 -12.29 2.39 -19.43
CA ALA A 214 -12.70 3.00 -18.16
C ALA A 214 -12.44 2.08 -16.96
N LYS A 215 -12.51 0.75 -17.15
CA LYS A 215 -12.21 -0.24 -16.09
C LYS A 215 -10.73 -0.19 -15.70
N GLN A 216 -9.84 -0.09 -16.67
CA GLN A 216 -8.39 0.00 -16.41
C GLN A 216 -8.06 1.31 -15.69
N LEU A 217 -8.61 2.42 -16.19
CA LEU A 217 -8.44 3.75 -15.58
C LEU A 217 -8.89 3.75 -14.13
N LYS A 218 -10.13 3.30 -13.85
CA LYS A 218 -10.68 3.28 -12.48
C LYS A 218 -9.81 2.44 -11.53
N ARG A 219 -9.18 1.40 -12.04
CA ARG A 219 -8.39 0.43 -11.26
C ARG A 219 -6.94 0.88 -11.02
N LEU A 220 -6.31 1.53 -11.99
CA LEU A 220 -4.85 1.80 -11.98
C LEU A 220 -4.49 3.27 -11.83
N SER A 221 -5.42 4.20 -12.09
CA SER A 221 -5.13 5.65 -12.05
C SER A 221 -4.59 6.12 -10.71
N ALA A 222 -5.14 5.63 -9.59
CA ALA A 222 -4.66 5.98 -8.26
C ALA A 222 -3.19 5.57 -8.05
N ALA A 223 -2.82 4.34 -8.46
CA ALA A 223 -1.45 3.86 -8.38
C ALA A 223 -0.50 4.73 -9.23
N VAL A 224 -0.87 5.02 -10.48
CA VAL A 224 -0.09 5.90 -11.35
C VAL A 224 0.13 7.28 -10.71
N SER A 225 -0.91 7.86 -10.11
CA SER A 225 -0.82 9.15 -9.42
C SER A 225 0.10 9.09 -8.19
N PHE A 226 0.09 8.00 -7.41
CA PHE A 226 1.00 7.84 -6.27
C PHE A 226 2.49 7.80 -6.69
N GLY A 227 2.78 7.31 -7.90
CA GLY A 227 4.11 7.34 -8.49
C GLY A 227 4.48 8.67 -9.17
N GLY A 228 3.61 9.68 -9.13
CA GLY A 228 3.82 10.99 -9.75
C GLY A 228 3.49 11.06 -11.25
N GLY A 229 2.81 10.06 -11.80
CA GLY A 229 2.40 10.02 -13.20
C GLY A 229 1.03 10.63 -13.42
N ARG A 230 0.68 10.89 -14.69
CA ARG A 230 -0.67 11.29 -15.09
C ARG A 230 -1.40 10.11 -15.71
N SER A 231 -2.72 10.05 -15.51
CA SER A 231 -3.58 9.05 -16.13
C SER A 231 -4.62 9.74 -17.02
N GLN A 232 -4.84 9.22 -18.21
CA GLN A 232 -5.85 9.73 -19.14
C GLN A 232 -6.57 8.57 -19.82
N MET A 233 -7.88 8.70 -19.98
CA MET A 233 -8.67 7.78 -20.80
C MET A 233 -8.67 8.26 -22.25
N LEU A 234 -8.49 7.34 -23.18
CA LEU A 234 -8.71 7.63 -24.59
C LEU A 234 -10.19 7.43 -24.92
N GLU A 235 -10.83 8.46 -25.45
CA GLU A 235 -12.23 8.38 -25.89
C GLU A 235 -12.37 7.46 -27.11
N ALA A 236 -13.39 6.61 -27.11
CA ALA A 236 -13.63 5.68 -28.21
C ALA A 236 -13.81 6.44 -29.53
N GLY A 237 -13.11 6.00 -30.58
CA GLY A 237 -13.09 6.67 -31.89
C GLY A 237 -12.15 7.88 -31.99
N SER A 238 -11.63 8.40 -30.88
CA SER A 238 -10.61 9.46 -30.88
C SER A 238 -9.21 8.85 -30.93
N LEU A 239 -8.36 9.35 -31.85
CA LEU A 239 -6.99 8.89 -32.04
C LEU A 239 -6.03 10.10 -32.13
N PRO A 240 -5.79 10.81 -31.02
CA PRO A 240 -4.92 11.98 -31.00
C PRO A 240 -3.46 11.56 -31.20
N ARG A 241 -2.94 11.78 -32.41
CA ARG A 241 -1.56 11.41 -32.78
C ARG A 241 -0.50 12.04 -31.89
N SER A 242 -0.68 13.31 -31.48
CA SER A 242 0.27 14.00 -30.59
C SER A 242 0.48 13.28 -29.26
N LEU A 243 -0.54 12.59 -28.76
CA LEU A 243 -0.48 11.81 -27.53
C LEU A 243 0.06 10.41 -27.78
N LEU A 244 -0.45 9.73 -28.80
CA LEU A 244 -0.08 8.34 -29.12
C LEU A 244 1.36 8.20 -29.64
N GLU A 245 1.89 9.22 -30.32
CA GLU A 245 3.24 9.23 -30.89
C GLU A 245 4.28 9.83 -29.93
N SER A 246 3.88 10.24 -28.72
CA SER A 246 4.79 10.84 -27.73
C SER A 246 5.54 9.76 -26.92
N PRO A 247 6.88 9.84 -26.80
CA PRO A 247 7.66 8.87 -26.01
C PRO A 247 7.39 8.97 -24.50
N HIS A 248 6.77 10.05 -24.04
CA HIS A 248 6.36 10.25 -22.65
C HIS A 248 4.98 9.64 -22.35
N CYS A 249 4.27 9.17 -23.37
CA CYS A 249 2.94 8.58 -23.23
C CYS A 249 3.01 7.05 -23.30
N CYS A 250 2.54 6.39 -22.25
CA CYS A 250 2.50 4.93 -22.15
C CYS A 250 1.09 4.46 -22.44
N VAL A 251 0.84 3.95 -23.65
CA VAL A 251 -0.45 3.34 -24.00
C VAL A 251 -0.54 1.96 -23.38
N VAL A 252 -1.55 1.75 -22.52
CA VAL A 252 -1.77 0.49 -21.81
C VAL A 252 -2.65 -0.42 -22.66
N ASP A 253 -2.13 -1.58 -23.03
CA ASP A 253 -2.86 -2.57 -23.83
C ASP A 253 -4.05 -3.15 -23.03
N VAL A 254 -5.16 -3.44 -23.72
CA VAL A 254 -6.35 -4.07 -23.13
C VAL A 254 -6.30 -5.59 -23.24
N THR A 255 -5.51 -6.12 -24.19
CA THR A 255 -5.49 -7.55 -24.53
C THR A 255 -4.69 -8.41 -23.55
N SER A 256 -3.89 -7.82 -22.66
CA SER A 256 -2.98 -8.55 -21.76
C SER A 256 -3.58 -8.97 -20.42
N GLY A 257 -4.89 -8.76 -20.18
CA GLY A 257 -5.60 -9.20 -18.97
C GLY A 257 -6.50 -10.40 -19.25
N SER A 258 -6.08 -11.61 -18.86
CA SER A 258 -6.70 -12.90 -19.21
C SER A 258 -8.05 -13.21 -18.52
N SER A 259 -8.89 -12.22 -18.22
CA SER A 259 -10.18 -12.46 -17.54
C SER A 259 -11.30 -11.50 -17.96
N GLN A 260 -11.13 -10.75 -19.05
CA GLN A 260 -12.21 -9.93 -19.59
C GLN A 260 -13.07 -10.77 -20.54
N PRO A 261 -14.41 -10.61 -20.55
CA PRO A 261 -15.20 -11.03 -21.69
C PRO A 261 -14.62 -10.38 -22.94
N LEU A 262 -14.57 -11.12 -24.06
CA LEU A 262 -14.11 -10.63 -25.36
C LEU A 262 -14.63 -9.21 -25.56
N LEU A 263 -13.72 -8.25 -25.78
CA LEU A 263 -14.12 -6.89 -26.12
C LEU A 263 -15.08 -6.95 -27.31
N PRO A 264 -16.12 -6.10 -27.35
CA PRO A 264 -16.90 -5.91 -28.56
C PRO A 264 -15.96 -5.68 -29.74
N THR A 265 -16.22 -6.30 -30.88
CA THR A 265 -15.31 -6.27 -32.05
C THR A 265 -14.87 -4.84 -32.40
N SER A 266 -15.77 -3.87 -32.32
CA SER A 266 -15.48 -2.45 -32.56
C SER A 266 -14.49 -1.84 -31.56
N ALA A 267 -14.54 -2.23 -30.29
CA ALA A 267 -13.60 -1.77 -29.26
C ALA A 267 -12.21 -2.40 -29.44
N ALA A 268 -12.15 -3.66 -29.87
CA ALA A 268 -10.90 -4.34 -30.20
C ALA A 268 -10.24 -3.73 -31.45
N GLU A 269 -11.00 -3.46 -32.51
CA GLU A 269 -10.51 -2.79 -33.72
C GLU A 269 -9.99 -1.38 -33.44
N TRP A 270 -10.70 -0.61 -32.59
CA TRP A 270 -10.24 0.70 -32.16
C TRP A 270 -8.95 0.63 -31.33
N ALA A 271 -8.86 -0.29 -30.36
CA ALA A 271 -7.65 -0.50 -29.58
C ALA A 271 -6.45 -0.91 -30.48
N ASN A 272 -6.68 -1.78 -31.47
CA ASN A 272 -5.69 -2.14 -32.47
C ASN A 272 -5.27 -0.95 -33.33
N SER A 273 -6.20 -0.06 -33.67
CA SER A 273 -5.89 1.17 -34.41
C SER A 273 -4.97 2.10 -33.61
N ALA A 274 -5.22 2.27 -32.31
CA ALA A 274 -4.32 3.01 -31.42
C ALA A 274 -2.93 2.35 -31.34
N LYS A 275 -2.89 1.02 -31.16
CA LYS A 275 -1.65 0.23 -31.13
C LYS A 275 -0.82 0.39 -32.41
N ASN A 276 -1.46 0.34 -33.57
CA ASN A 276 -0.81 0.53 -34.86
C ASN A 276 -0.18 1.93 -35.03
N ILE A 277 -0.82 2.99 -34.51
CA ILE A 277 -0.26 4.35 -34.54
C ILE A 277 1.02 4.42 -33.70
N VAL A 278 0.99 3.88 -32.48
CA VAL A 278 2.15 3.82 -31.57
C VAL A 278 3.31 3.06 -32.23
N GLN A 279 3.03 1.89 -32.80
CA GLN A 279 4.03 1.04 -33.45
C GLN A 279 4.65 1.66 -34.70
N ARG A 280 3.88 2.39 -35.52
CA ARG A 280 4.42 3.11 -36.69
C ARG A 280 5.43 4.20 -36.31
N LYS A 281 5.36 4.71 -35.09
CA LYS A 281 6.34 5.67 -34.56
C LYS A 281 7.59 5.01 -33.98
N GLY A 282 7.65 3.67 -33.96
CA GLY A 282 8.72 2.91 -33.31
C GLY A 282 8.56 2.83 -31.79
N LEU A 283 7.36 3.08 -31.27
CA LEU A 283 7.03 2.92 -29.86
C LEU A 283 6.23 1.63 -29.65
N ARG A 284 6.19 1.11 -28.43
CA ARG A 284 5.34 -0.03 -28.05
C ARG A 284 4.25 0.35 -27.06
N VAL A 285 3.18 -0.43 -27.08
CA VAL A 285 2.21 -0.46 -25.98
C VAL A 285 2.81 -1.22 -24.78
N ILE A 286 2.37 -0.86 -23.58
CA ILE A 286 2.80 -1.53 -22.34
C ILE A 286 1.67 -2.39 -21.80
N THR A 287 2.00 -3.44 -21.07
CA THR A 287 0.99 -4.24 -20.36
C THR A 287 0.65 -3.63 -19.00
N GLU A 288 -0.51 -3.98 -18.43
CA GLU A 288 -0.87 -3.55 -17.06
C GLU A 288 0.15 -4.04 -16.02
N SER A 289 0.66 -5.27 -16.20
CA SER A 289 1.67 -5.89 -15.34
C SER A 289 2.94 -5.06 -15.22
N GLU A 290 3.32 -4.32 -16.27
CA GLU A 290 4.52 -3.48 -16.25
C GLU A 290 4.42 -2.35 -15.22
N ILE A 291 3.23 -1.82 -14.93
CA ILE A 291 3.05 -0.80 -13.89
C ILE A 291 3.43 -1.39 -12.52
N GLY A 292 3.05 -2.65 -12.28
CA GLY A 292 3.43 -3.37 -11.07
C GLY A 292 4.92 -3.67 -11.02
N LEU A 293 5.49 -4.19 -12.10
CA LEU A 293 6.92 -4.51 -12.19
C LEU A 293 7.79 -3.25 -12.05
N ALA A 294 7.38 -2.13 -12.65
CA ALA A 294 8.06 -0.86 -12.48
C ALA A 294 8.08 -0.42 -11.01
N ALA A 295 6.96 -0.57 -10.29
CA ALA A 295 6.91 -0.24 -8.86
C ALA A 295 7.80 -1.17 -8.01
N ILE A 296 7.84 -2.46 -8.32
CA ILE A 296 8.65 -3.46 -7.62
C ILE A 296 10.14 -3.16 -7.80
N TYR A 297 10.60 -3.09 -9.05
CA TYR A 297 12.01 -2.83 -9.38
C TYR A 297 12.41 -1.35 -9.29
N ALA A 298 11.47 -0.46 -8.93
CA ALA A 298 11.67 0.98 -8.83
C ALA A 298 12.34 1.59 -10.07
N SER A 299 12.05 1.06 -11.26
CA SER A 299 12.66 1.47 -12.53
C SER A 299 11.64 1.51 -13.65
N CYS A 300 11.73 2.56 -14.48
CA CYS A 300 11.00 2.69 -15.74
C CYS A 300 11.88 2.53 -16.98
N GLU A 301 13.07 1.94 -16.84
CA GLU A 301 13.97 1.72 -17.98
C GLU A 301 13.49 0.54 -18.83
N LYS A 302 13.21 -0.59 -18.17
CA LYS A 302 12.69 -1.82 -18.79
C LYS A 302 11.16 -1.85 -18.85
N TYR A 303 10.51 -1.42 -17.77
CA TYR A 303 9.06 -1.45 -17.60
C TYR A 303 8.47 -0.05 -17.78
N CYS A 304 7.26 0.07 -18.34
CA CYS A 304 6.64 1.39 -18.60
C CYS A 304 7.52 2.31 -19.48
N ASN A 305 8.26 1.71 -20.41
CA ASN A 305 9.10 2.41 -21.38
C ASN A 305 8.61 2.12 -22.81
N PRO A 306 7.83 3.04 -23.43
CA PRO A 306 7.35 2.88 -24.79
C PRO A 306 8.46 2.84 -25.84
N SER A 307 9.63 3.42 -25.55
CA SER A 307 10.77 3.46 -26.47
C SER A 307 11.68 2.24 -26.35
N CYS A 308 11.57 1.46 -25.28
CA CYS A 308 12.31 0.22 -25.13
C CYS A 308 11.58 -0.87 -25.91
N LEU A 309 12.04 -1.12 -27.13
CA LEU A 309 11.64 -2.30 -27.89
C LEU A 309 12.25 -3.52 -27.20
N THR A 310 11.50 -4.12 -26.27
CA THR A 310 11.86 -5.46 -25.79
C THR A 310 11.88 -6.37 -27.02
N PRO A 311 12.98 -7.06 -27.34
CA PRO A 311 12.90 -8.17 -28.27
C PRO A 311 11.93 -9.16 -27.63
N ASP A 312 10.79 -9.39 -28.27
CA ASP A 312 9.78 -10.32 -27.78
C ASP A 312 10.45 -11.64 -27.36
N SER A 313 10.22 -12.05 -26.10
CA SER A 313 10.53 -13.37 -25.57
C SER A 313 11.95 -13.91 -25.80
N GLU A 314 12.77 -13.93 -24.74
CA GLU A 314 13.81 -14.96 -24.61
C GLU A 314 13.14 -16.35 -24.52
N SER A 315 12.76 -16.92 -25.66
CA SER A 315 12.62 -18.36 -25.92
C SER A 315 12.10 -18.62 -27.32
N ALA A 316 12.96 -18.47 -28.33
CA ALA A 316 12.90 -19.28 -29.54
C ALA A 316 14.31 -19.31 -30.15
N PRO A 317 15.02 -20.45 -30.14
CA PRO A 317 16.27 -20.54 -30.87
C PRO A 317 15.99 -20.30 -32.36
N LYS A 318 16.77 -19.39 -32.97
CA LYS A 318 16.79 -19.17 -34.41
C LYS A 318 17.14 -20.49 -35.11
N VAL A 319 16.14 -21.23 -35.57
CA VAL A 319 16.35 -22.29 -36.55
C VAL A 319 16.41 -21.61 -37.91
N GLN A 320 17.61 -21.57 -38.49
CA GLN A 320 17.79 -21.27 -39.90
C GLN A 320 17.02 -22.32 -40.72
N PRO A 321 16.24 -21.92 -41.76
CA PRO A 321 15.59 -22.90 -42.61
C PRO A 321 16.66 -23.55 -43.50
N ARG A 322 17.14 -24.73 -43.09
CA ARG A 322 17.82 -25.65 -44.01
C ARG A 322 16.76 -26.53 -44.63
N ILE A 323 16.42 -26.25 -45.88
CA ILE A 323 15.82 -27.24 -46.76
C ILE A 323 16.95 -28.19 -47.16
N PRO A 324 16.77 -29.51 -47.01
CA PRO A 324 17.20 -30.41 -48.08
C PRO A 324 16.08 -31.36 -48.51
N SER A 325 15.92 -31.39 -49.83
CA SER A 325 15.38 -32.43 -50.73
C SER A 325 14.87 -33.77 -50.15
N ALA A 326 13.74 -34.18 -50.70
CA ALA A 326 13.13 -35.50 -50.59
C ALA A 326 14.05 -36.69 -50.96
N SER A 327 13.84 -37.82 -50.29
CA SER A 327 13.90 -39.17 -50.88
C SER A 327 13.08 -40.16 -50.04
N LEU A 328 12.33 -41.01 -50.74
CA LEU A 328 11.50 -42.11 -50.24
C LEU A 328 12.37 -43.30 -49.79
N SER A 329 12.00 -43.97 -48.68
CA SER A 329 12.11 -45.43 -48.49
C SER A 329 11.37 -45.90 -47.23
N GLN A 330 10.87 -47.13 -47.29
CA GLN A 330 9.79 -47.73 -46.47
C GLN A 330 10.23 -48.37 -45.13
N SER A 331 9.21 -48.60 -44.29
CA SER A 331 8.95 -49.72 -43.33
C SER A 331 9.19 -49.57 -41.81
N MET A 332 8.17 -50.11 -41.10
CA MET A 332 8.09 -50.69 -39.74
C MET A 332 7.53 -49.86 -38.57
N GLU A 333 6.25 -50.14 -38.31
CA GLU A 333 5.50 -50.36 -37.05
C GLU A 333 6.07 -50.02 -35.64
N VAL A 334 5.18 -49.33 -34.89
CA VAL A 334 4.85 -49.42 -33.44
C VAL A 334 5.81 -48.74 -32.45
N GLU A 335 5.34 -47.70 -31.75
CA GLU A 335 4.71 -47.83 -30.42
C GLU A 335 4.17 -46.46 -29.93
N GLU A 336 2.96 -46.52 -29.40
CA GLU A 336 2.19 -45.39 -28.88
C GLU A 336 2.80 -44.93 -27.55
N THR A 337 3.31 -43.70 -27.49
CA THR A 337 3.57 -43.05 -26.20
C THR A 337 2.99 -41.64 -26.23
N VAL A 338 1.78 -41.53 -25.69
CA VAL A 338 1.10 -40.26 -25.43
C VAL A 338 1.92 -39.49 -24.39
N LEU A 339 2.62 -38.44 -24.84
CA LEU A 339 3.19 -37.44 -23.95
C LEU A 339 2.07 -36.50 -23.47
N PRO A 340 1.88 -36.29 -22.16
CA PRO A 340 0.96 -35.27 -21.68
C PRO A 340 1.53 -33.88 -22.01
N ALA A 341 0.68 -33.04 -22.59
CA ALA A 341 0.96 -31.66 -22.94
C ALA A 341 1.57 -30.88 -21.76
N ALA A 342 2.67 -30.17 -22.03
CA ALA A 342 3.23 -29.21 -21.09
C ALA A 342 2.17 -28.15 -20.77
N SER A 343 1.66 -28.19 -19.55
CA SER A 343 0.70 -27.21 -19.04
C SER A 343 1.43 -25.86 -18.95
N GLN A 344 1.06 -24.92 -19.82
CA GLN A 344 1.48 -23.53 -19.67
C GLN A 344 0.90 -23.01 -18.35
N ASN A 345 1.74 -22.86 -17.33
CA ASN A 345 1.36 -22.24 -16.07
C ASN A 345 1.16 -20.74 -16.29
N ILE A 346 -0.08 -20.36 -16.56
CA ILE A 346 -0.54 -19.00 -16.79
C ILE A 346 -0.80 -18.34 -15.42
N THR A 347 0.00 -17.33 -15.09
CA THR A 347 -0.18 -16.50 -13.89
C THR A 347 -1.42 -15.60 -14.07
N ALA A 348 -2.56 -16.04 -13.53
CA ALA A 348 -3.78 -15.25 -13.46
C ALA A 348 -3.75 -14.33 -12.23
N TYR A 349 -3.97 -13.03 -12.42
CA TYR A 349 -4.19 -12.09 -11.32
C TYR A 349 -5.50 -12.44 -10.61
N ALA A 350 -5.42 -12.84 -9.34
CA ALA A 350 -6.60 -13.08 -8.52
C ALA A 350 -7.39 -11.77 -8.35
N VAL A 351 -8.55 -11.70 -9.00
CA VAL A 351 -9.57 -10.69 -8.70
C VAL A 351 -10.11 -11.02 -7.31
N ASN A 352 -9.93 -10.12 -6.34
CA ASN A 352 -10.71 -10.15 -5.12
C ASN A 352 -12.17 -9.83 -5.50
N THR A 353 -12.94 -10.84 -5.86
CA THR A 353 -14.40 -10.75 -5.95
C THR A 353 -14.96 -10.82 -4.54
N GLU A 354 -15.42 -9.69 -4.01
CA GLU A 354 -16.45 -9.70 -2.97
C GLU A 354 -17.68 -8.98 -3.51
N THR A 355 -18.79 -9.72 -3.50
CA THR A 355 -20.14 -9.32 -3.85
C THR A 355 -20.59 -8.15 -2.97
N SER A 356 -21.00 -7.05 -3.61
CA SER A 356 -21.82 -6.04 -2.94
C SER A 356 -23.15 -6.67 -2.55
N GLN A 357 -23.33 -7.00 -1.28
CA GLN A 357 -24.66 -7.02 -0.69
C GLN A 357 -24.91 -5.63 -0.12
N GLY A 358 -25.78 -4.90 -0.81
CA GLY A 358 -26.36 -3.66 -0.32
C GLY A 358 -27.42 -3.96 0.74
N TYR A 359 -27.46 -3.05 1.72
CA TYR A 359 -28.54 -2.70 2.66
C TYR A 359 -29.48 -3.78 3.17
#